data_AF-A0A2D6RFS8-F1
#
_entry.id   AF-A0A2D6RFS8-F1
#
_cell.length_a   1.000
_cell.length_b   1.000
_cell.length_c   1.000
_cell.angle_alpha   90.00
_cell.angle_beta   90.00
_cell.angle_gamma   90.00
#
_symmetry.space_group_name_H-M   'P 1'
#
loop_
_entity.id
_entity.type
_entity.pdbx_description
1 polymer ?
#
loop_
_entity_poly.entity_id
_entity_poly.type
_entity_poly.pdbx_seq_one_letter_code
_entity_poly.pdbx_strand_id
1 'polypeptide(L)'
;MHYVGIGSLAAPIYIYIENIPPLPFYEALDDMHGMQHGEIADIGKQTGNHWRKVFNVFAKFEFEREPLQFETWQNLRDEQLLTSQS
;
A
#
# COMPACT_ATOMS: atom_id res chain seq x y z
N MET A 1 6.64 18.27 -7.98
CA MET A 1 6.27 18.06 -6.56
C MET A 1 7.06 16.88 -6.08
N HIS A 2 7.49 16.90 -4.81
CA HIS A 2 8.19 15.78 -4.19
C HIS A 2 7.17 15.01 -3.35
N TYR A 3 6.89 13.76 -3.72
CA TYR A 3 5.96 12.90 -2.98
C TYR A 3 6.76 11.90 -2.16
N VAL A 4 6.32 11.68 -0.93
CA VAL A 4 6.92 10.72 0.00
C VAL A 4 5.80 9.81 0.49
N GLY A 5 6.05 8.50 0.48
CA GLY A 5 5.03 7.53 0.84
C GLY A 5 5.33 6.14 0.31
N ILE A 6 4.31 5.31 0.25
CA ILE A 6 4.38 3.93 -0.23
C ILE A 6 3.60 3.81 -1.55
N GLY A 7 4.12 3.07 -2.53
CA GLY A 7 3.52 2.96 -3.86
C GLY A 7 4.46 3.34 -5.00
N SER A 8 3.86 3.86 -6.08
CA SER A 8 4.54 4.18 -7.33
C SER A 8 4.21 5.62 -7.77
N LEU A 9 5.23 6.34 -8.25
CA LEU A 9 5.02 7.66 -8.89
C LEU A 9 4.33 7.57 -10.26
N ALA A 10 4.25 6.37 -10.85
CA ALA A 10 3.53 6.14 -12.10
C ALA A 10 2.06 5.77 -11.86
N ALA A 11 1.63 5.61 -10.61
CA ALA A 11 0.28 5.16 -10.28
C ALA A 11 -0.78 6.18 -10.77
N PRO A 12 -1.95 5.69 -11.24
CA PRO A 12 -3.02 6.58 -11.70
C PRO A 12 -3.77 7.28 -10.56
N ILE A 13 -3.62 6.81 -9.31
CA ILE A 13 -4.36 7.28 -8.14
C ILE A 13 -3.40 7.45 -6.96
N TYR A 14 -3.47 8.61 -6.31
CA TYR A 14 -2.73 8.92 -5.10
C TYR A 14 -3.72 9.12 -3.95
N ILE A 15 -3.54 8.37 -2.86
CA ILE A 15 -4.36 8.47 -1.66
C ILE A 15 -3.51 9.10 -0.56
N TYR A 16 -3.97 10.24 -0.04
CA TYR A 16 -3.32 10.92 1.08
C TYR A 16 -4.09 10.63 2.36
N ILE A 17 -3.36 10.17 3.36
CA ILE A 17 -3.86 9.97 4.72
C ILE A 17 -2.93 10.69 5.69
N GLU A 18 -3.47 11.14 6.82
CA GLU A 18 -2.73 11.95 7.79
C GLU A 18 -1.56 11.20 8.44
N ASN A 19 -1.67 9.88 8.58
CA ASN A 19 -0.72 9.05 9.32
C ASN A 19 0.13 8.18 8.38
N ILE A 20 1.36 7.87 8.79
CA ILE A 20 2.30 6.94 8.13
C ILE A 20 2.42 5.70 9.03
N PRO A 21 2.71 4.48 8.49
CA PRO A 21 2.94 3.32 9.35
C PRO A 21 3.97 3.64 10.44
N PRO A 22 3.65 3.49 11.74
CA PRO A 22 4.51 3.94 12.84
C PRO A 22 5.65 2.93 13.08
N LEU A 23 6.47 2.72 12.05
CA LEU A 23 7.68 1.92 12.10
C LEU A 23 8.83 2.80 11.58
N PRO A 24 10.03 2.71 12.18
CA PRO A 24 11.12 3.63 11.90
C PRO A 24 11.49 3.75 10.41
N PHE A 25 11.38 2.65 9.66
CA PHE A 25 11.62 2.65 8.22
C PHE A 25 10.63 3.53 7.45
N TYR A 26 9.32 3.40 7.72
CA TYR A 26 8.30 4.16 6.99
C TYR A 26 8.22 5.62 7.45
N GLU A 27 8.49 5.91 8.73
CA GLU A 27 8.54 7.28 9.25
C GLU A 27 9.74 8.09 8.73
N ALA A 28 10.82 7.39 8.36
CA ALA A 28 12.05 8.00 7.85
C ALA A 28 12.10 8.06 6.30
N LEU A 29 11.01 7.70 5.61
CA LEU A 29 10.96 7.81 4.16
C LEU A 29 11.17 9.26 3.72
N ASP A 30 12.02 9.45 2.73
CA ASP A 30 12.29 10.72 2.07
C ASP A 30 11.93 10.69 0.58
N ASP A 31 11.46 9.56 0.05
CA ASP A 31 10.97 9.39 -1.33
C ASP A 31 9.83 8.34 -1.35
N MET A 32 9.31 8.03 -2.53
CA MET A 32 8.35 6.95 -2.74
C MET A 32 9.01 5.58 -2.62
N HIS A 33 8.46 4.76 -1.72
CA HIS A 33 8.87 3.37 -1.52
C HIS A 33 7.85 2.41 -2.13
N GLY A 34 8.24 1.73 -3.20
CA GLY A 34 7.45 0.64 -3.75
C GLY A 34 7.51 -0.58 -2.83
N MET A 35 6.36 -0.95 -2.27
CA MET A 35 6.27 -2.05 -1.33
C MET A 35 6.69 -3.37 -1.98
N GLN A 36 7.35 -4.22 -1.19
CA GLN A 36 7.75 -5.57 -1.54
C GLN A 36 6.74 -6.58 -1.01
N HIS A 37 6.73 -7.77 -1.60
CA HIS A 37 5.89 -8.88 -1.15
C HIS A 37 6.11 -9.14 0.35
N GLY A 38 5.01 -9.21 1.11
CA GLY A 38 5.03 -9.43 2.56
C GLY A 38 5.08 -8.15 3.41
N GLU A 39 5.50 -6.99 2.89
CA GLU A 39 5.60 -5.77 3.70
C GLU A 39 4.25 -5.30 4.24
N ILE A 40 3.17 -5.35 3.42
CA ILE A 40 1.81 -5.01 3.86
C ILE A 40 1.39 -5.90 5.06
N ALA A 41 1.69 -7.20 4.98
CA ALA A 41 1.38 -8.14 6.04
C ALA A 41 2.20 -7.84 7.30
N ASP A 42 3.48 -7.51 7.14
CA ASP A 42 4.39 -7.23 8.26
C ASP A 42 4.09 -5.91 8.95
N ILE A 43 3.70 -4.85 8.21
CA ILE A 43 3.14 -3.63 8.80
C ILE A 43 1.91 -3.97 9.63
N GLY A 44 0.98 -4.76 9.08
CA GLY A 44 -0.23 -5.17 9.79
C GLY A 44 0.05 -5.96 11.08
N LYS A 45 1.09 -6.80 11.09
CA LYS A 45 1.52 -7.54 12.29
C LYS A 45 2.14 -6.62 13.34
N GLN A 46 2.99 -5.68 12.92
CA GLN A 46 3.77 -4.84 13.84
C GLN A 46 2.99 -3.64 14.38
N THR A 47 2.06 -3.10 13.60
CA THR A 47 1.30 -1.88 13.94
C THR A 47 -0.14 -2.17 14.37
N GLY A 48 -0.56 -3.43 14.28
CA GLY A 48 -1.88 -3.89 14.67
C GLY A 48 -2.98 -3.64 13.64
N ASN A 49 -4.22 -3.69 14.10
CA ASN A 49 -5.39 -3.82 13.22
C ASN A 49 -5.72 -2.56 12.38
N HIS A 50 -5.16 -1.40 12.72
CA HIS A 50 -5.50 -0.15 12.06
C HIS A 50 -5.00 -0.13 10.60
N TRP A 51 -3.70 -0.30 10.38
CA TRP A 51 -3.10 -0.28 9.04
C TRP A 51 -3.59 -1.41 8.14
N ARG A 52 -3.80 -2.60 8.71
CA ARG A 52 -4.42 -3.71 7.98
C ARG A 52 -5.79 -3.33 7.39
N LYS A 53 -6.60 -2.51 8.10
CA LYS A 53 -7.88 -2.04 7.57
C LYS A 53 -7.70 -1.02 6.45
N VAL A 54 -6.73 -0.11 6.57
CA VAL A 54 -6.41 0.86 5.52
C VAL A 54 -6.04 0.13 4.22
N PHE A 55 -5.10 -0.82 4.28
CA PHE A 55 -4.71 -1.61 3.11
C PHE A 55 -5.88 -2.42 2.53
N ASN A 56 -6.76 -2.97 3.37
CA ASN A 56 -7.95 -3.69 2.88
C ASN A 56 -8.93 -2.78 2.14
N VAL A 57 -9.13 -1.54 2.61
CA VAL A 57 -10.02 -0.59 1.94
C VAL A 57 -9.43 -0.22 0.58
N PHE A 58 -8.13 0.05 0.51
CA PHE A 58 -7.48 0.35 -0.76
C PHE A 58 -7.56 -0.86 -1.70
N ALA A 59 -7.18 -2.05 -1.25
CA ALA A 59 -7.27 -3.26 -2.06
C ALA A 59 -8.66 -3.50 -2.65
N LYS A 60 -9.72 -3.30 -1.84
CA LYS A 60 -11.10 -3.43 -2.32
C LYS A 60 -11.46 -2.35 -3.33
N PHE A 61 -11.10 -1.10 -3.06
CA PHE A 61 -11.33 0.00 -3.99
C PHE A 61 -10.66 -0.26 -5.33
N GLU A 62 -9.39 -0.65 -5.31
CA GLU A 62 -8.62 -0.91 -6.51
C GLU A 62 -9.12 -2.16 -7.24
N PHE A 63 -9.50 -3.21 -6.52
CA PHE A 63 -10.07 -4.41 -7.11
C PHE A 63 -11.41 -4.14 -7.83
N GLU A 64 -12.28 -3.29 -7.28
CA GLU A 64 -13.52 -2.88 -7.96
C GLU A 64 -13.25 -1.98 -9.18
N ARG A 65 -12.14 -1.23 -9.19
CA ARG A 65 -11.73 -0.39 -10.31
C ARG A 65 -11.09 -1.23 -11.43
N GLU A 66 -10.13 -2.06 -11.07
CA GLU A 66 -9.29 -2.83 -11.97
C GLU A 66 -8.73 -4.07 -11.24
N PRO A 67 -9.33 -5.26 -11.40
CA PRO A 67 -8.90 -6.47 -10.70
C PRO A 67 -7.51 -6.98 -11.06
N LEU A 68 -6.87 -6.45 -12.12
CA LEU A 68 -5.54 -6.85 -12.61
C LEU A 68 -5.34 -8.37 -12.72
N GLN A 69 -6.36 -9.08 -13.20
CA GLN A 69 -6.40 -10.54 -13.33
C GLN A 69 -6.33 -11.34 -12.01
N PHE A 70 -6.38 -10.68 -10.86
CA PHE A 70 -6.52 -11.35 -9.56
C PHE A 70 -7.95 -11.84 -9.34
N GLU A 71 -8.11 -12.99 -8.70
CA GLU A 71 -9.42 -13.57 -8.38
C GLU A 71 -10.07 -12.94 -7.15
N THR A 72 -9.25 -12.35 -6.26
CA THR A 72 -9.72 -11.74 -5.01
C THR A 72 -8.93 -10.47 -4.70
N TRP A 73 -9.58 -9.52 -4.01
CA TRP A 73 -8.91 -8.31 -3.54
C TRP A 73 -7.77 -8.62 -2.57
N GLN A 74 -7.79 -9.76 -1.87
CA GLN A 74 -6.69 -10.20 -1.01
C GLN A 74 -5.44 -10.51 -1.82
N ASN A 75 -5.58 -11.23 -2.94
CA ASN A 75 -4.44 -11.53 -3.81
C ASN A 75 -3.88 -10.24 -4.42
N LEU A 76 -4.74 -9.33 -4.87
CA LEU A 76 -4.30 -8.02 -5.37
C LEU A 76 -3.55 -7.24 -4.27
N ARG A 77 -4.07 -7.23 -3.04
CA ARG A 77 -3.43 -6.57 -1.89
C ARG A 77 -2.02 -7.12 -1.64
N ASP A 78 -1.88 -8.43 -1.64
CA ASP A 78 -0.66 -9.08 -1.17
C ASP A 78 0.43 -9.17 -2.26
N GLU A 79 0.03 -9.15 -3.54
CA GLU A 79 0.97 -9.30 -4.67
C GLU A 79 1.28 -8.01 -5.42
N GLN A 80 0.30 -7.11 -5.60
CA GLN A 80 0.44 -5.98 -6.52
C GLN A 80 0.27 -4.61 -5.87
N LEU A 81 -0.58 -4.48 -4.85
CA LEU A 81 -0.95 -3.20 -4.27
C LEU A 81 0.26 -2.45 -3.67
N LEU A 82 0.40 -1.17 -4.02
CA LEU A 82 1.44 -0.26 -3.51
C LEU A 82 2.88 -0.71 -3.85
N THR A 83 3.06 -1.60 -4.82
CA THR A 83 4.37 -1.96 -5.35
C THR A 83 4.86 -0.88 -6.32
N SER A 84 6.12 -0.93 -6.75
CA SER A 84 6.63 -0.05 -7.82
C SER A 84 5.94 -0.27 -9.17
N GLN A 85 5.18 -1.36 -9.32
CA GLN A 85 4.49 -1.73 -10.56
C GLN A 85 2.97 -1.45 -10.49
N SER A 86 2.48 -0.91 -9.36
CA SER A 86 1.12 -0.39 -9.22
C SER A 86 0.88 0.87 -10.04
#